data_AF-A0A183AV57-F1
#
_entry.id   AF-A0A183AV57-F1
#
_cell.length_a   1.000
_cell.length_b   1.000
_cell.length_c   1.000
_cell.angle_alpha   90.00
_cell.angle_beta   90.00
_cell.angle_gamma   90.00
#
_symmetry.space_group_name_H-M   'P 1'
#
loop_
_entity.id
_entity.type
_entity.pdbx_description
1 polymer ?
#
loop_
_entity_poly.entity_id
_entity_poly.type
_entity_poly.pdbx_seq_one_letter_code
_entity_poly.pdbx_strand_id
1 'polypeptide(L)'
;MELQPTLQQSPRRSLGTAYTVGAKNIVSIMVQHARTTAYHPAANGLIERFQRQLKAALKAHLGSEWREALLLVLMGNRNTIKADLHTPPAALALGHTLHLPGEFVSPKPQRSFNYTDFAQRLALHMCEVHAATTRQKTVTV
;
A
#
# COMPACT_ATOMS: atom_id res chain seq x y z
N MET A 1 11.99 -8.65 58.61
CA MET A 1 13.22 -7.86 58.47
C MET A 1 13.79 -8.21 57.11
N GLU A 2 13.77 -7.25 56.19
CA GLU A 2 14.43 -7.19 54.88
C GLU A 2 14.37 -8.39 53.93
N LEU A 3 13.84 -8.16 52.73
CA LEU A 3 14.67 -8.01 51.52
C LEU A 3 13.78 -7.55 50.35
N GLN A 4 13.97 -6.30 49.92
CA GLN A 4 13.54 -5.83 48.59
C GLN A 4 14.47 -6.40 47.50
N PRO A 5 14.01 -6.43 46.24
CA PRO A 5 14.89 -6.05 45.16
C PRO A 5 14.28 -4.95 44.29
N THR A 6 14.97 -3.81 44.28
CA THR A 6 14.87 -2.73 43.30
C THR A 6 15.23 -3.22 41.89
N LEU A 7 14.26 -3.22 40.98
CA LEU A 7 14.51 -3.24 39.54
C LEU A 7 14.27 -1.86 38.94
N GLN A 8 15.41 -1.21 38.68
CA GLN A 8 15.58 0.09 38.07
C GLN A 8 14.97 0.12 36.66
N GLN A 9 13.83 0.80 36.50
CA GLN A 9 13.27 1.10 35.18
C GLN A 9 13.76 2.46 34.69
N SER A 10 14.61 2.45 33.66
CA SER A 10 14.72 3.55 32.71
C SER A 10 13.73 3.31 31.57
N PRO A 11 12.81 4.24 31.24
CA PRO A 11 12.08 4.14 29.99
C PRO A 11 12.81 4.97 28.92
N ARG A 12 13.42 4.25 27.97
CA ARG A 12 13.80 4.79 26.67
C ARG A 12 12.56 5.33 25.96
N ARG A 13 12.71 6.50 25.35
CA ARG A 13 11.76 7.18 24.45
C ARG A 13 11.19 6.22 23.41
N SER A 14 9.86 6.14 23.27
CA SER A 14 9.21 5.46 22.14
C SER A 14 7.73 5.86 22.00
N LEU A 15 7.46 6.80 21.09
CA LEU A 15 6.30 6.88 20.17
C LEU A 15 4.85 6.82 20.69
N GLY A 16 4.57 6.89 21.99
CA GLY A 16 3.21 6.75 22.53
C GLY A 16 2.34 8.03 22.62
N THR A 17 2.90 9.23 22.47
CA THR A 17 2.26 10.45 23.00
C THR A 17 1.31 11.19 22.05
N ALA A 18 1.27 10.83 20.76
CA ALA A 18 0.50 11.60 19.77
C ALA A 18 -1.01 11.28 19.76
N TYR A 19 -1.41 10.05 20.12
CA TYR A 19 -2.81 9.61 20.03
C TYR A 19 -3.67 10.05 21.22
N THR A 20 -3.05 10.21 22.40
CA THR A 20 -3.79 10.51 23.64
C THR A 20 -4.05 12.00 23.83
N VAL A 21 -3.17 12.87 23.30
CA VAL A 21 -3.26 14.33 23.53
C VAL A 21 -4.26 15.00 22.57
N GLY A 22 -4.47 14.45 21.37
CA GLY A 22 -5.41 14.99 20.37
C GLY A 22 -6.88 14.58 20.55
N ALA A 23 -7.19 13.59 21.39
CA ALA A 23 -8.54 13.04 21.53
C ALA A 23 -9.54 13.99 22.23
N LYS A 24 -9.07 15.06 22.89
CA LYS A 24 -9.93 16.00 23.64
C LYS A 24 -10.84 16.86 22.74
N ASN A 25 -10.46 17.08 21.48
CA ASN A 25 -11.25 17.92 20.56
C ASN A 25 -12.23 17.14 19.67
N ILE A 26 -12.12 15.81 19.61
CA ILE A 26 -12.98 14.97 18.76
C ILE A 26 -14.31 14.64 19.46
N VAL A 27 -14.37 14.65 20.79
CA VAL A 27 -15.59 14.36 21.58
C VAL A 27 -16.71 15.40 21.34
N SER A 28 -16.38 16.60 20.88
CA SER A 28 -17.37 17.64 20.51
C SER A 28 -18.14 17.29 19.23
N ILE A 29 -17.51 16.57 18.31
CA ILE A 29 -18.14 16.06 17.09
C ILE A 29 -18.53 14.62 17.41
N MET A 30 -19.68 14.39 18.05
CA MET A 30 -20.26 13.09 18.48
C MET A 30 -19.68 11.80 17.83
N VAL A 31 -18.44 11.46 18.15
CA VAL A 31 -17.72 10.30 17.60
C VAL A 31 -17.33 9.47 18.80
N GLN A 32 -17.97 8.30 18.91
CA GLN A 32 -17.64 7.32 19.93
C GLN A 32 -16.29 6.70 19.59
N HIS A 33 -15.26 7.09 20.35
CA HIS A 33 -13.93 6.52 20.19
C HIS A 33 -13.92 5.08 20.74
N ALA A 34 -14.09 4.10 19.86
CA ALA A 34 -13.94 2.69 20.21
C ALA A 34 -12.46 2.36 20.40
N ARG A 35 -12.03 2.19 21.66
CA ARG A 35 -10.69 1.68 21.96
C ARG A 35 -10.63 0.19 21.63
N THR A 36 -9.77 -0.21 20.71
CA THR A 36 -9.43 -1.62 20.50
C THR A 36 -8.77 -2.15 21.78
N THR A 37 -9.34 -3.20 22.36
CA THR A 37 -8.76 -3.87 23.54
C THR A 37 -7.37 -4.43 23.21
N ALA A 38 -6.45 -4.38 24.17
CA ALA A 38 -5.16 -5.06 24.03
C ALA A 38 -5.41 -6.54 23.71
N TYR A 39 -4.63 -7.11 22.79
CA TYR A 39 -4.74 -8.51 22.32
C TYR A 39 -5.95 -8.85 21.44
N HIS A 40 -6.61 -7.87 20.79
CA HIS A 40 -7.63 -8.14 19.77
C HIS A 40 -7.14 -7.80 18.34
N PRO A 41 -6.31 -8.67 17.71
CA PRO A 41 -5.69 -8.39 16.42
C PRO A 41 -6.68 -8.37 15.24
N ALA A 42 -7.91 -8.87 15.42
CA ALA A 42 -8.91 -8.93 14.35
C ALA A 42 -9.42 -7.54 13.96
N ALA A 43 -9.73 -6.68 14.95
CA ALA A 43 -10.22 -5.32 14.68
C ALA A 43 -9.17 -4.44 13.99
N ASN A 44 -7.90 -4.58 14.39
CA ASN A 44 -6.82 -3.81 13.81
C ASN A 44 -6.27 -4.42 12.51
N GLY A 45 -6.41 -5.74 12.35
CA GLY A 45 -5.80 -6.49 11.25
C GLY A 45 -6.30 -6.08 9.87
N LEU A 46 -7.57 -5.69 9.73
CA LEU A 46 -8.12 -5.19 8.46
C LEU A 46 -7.48 -3.85 8.06
N ILE A 47 -7.38 -2.92 9.01
CA ILE A 47 -6.77 -1.60 8.80
C ILE A 47 -5.28 -1.74 8.54
N GLU A 48 -4.59 -2.60 9.28
CA GLU A 48 -3.16 -2.85 9.10
C GLU A 48 -2.83 -3.47 7.73
N ARG A 49 -3.63 -4.44 7.28
CA ARG A 49 -3.50 -5.03 5.93
C ARG A 49 -3.72 -3.98 4.84
N PHE A 50 -4.78 -3.18 4.96
CA PHE A 50 -5.06 -2.07 4.04
C PHE A 50 -3.92 -1.06 4.02
N GLN A 51 -3.43 -0.64 5.19
CA GLN A 51 -2.34 0.31 5.32
C GLN A 51 -1.04 -0.23 4.73
N ARG A 52 -0.77 -1.54 4.87
CA ARG A 52 0.39 -2.20 4.26
C ARG A 52 0.31 -2.20 2.73
N GLN A 53 -0.86 -2.51 2.17
CA GLN A 53 -1.11 -2.46 0.73
C GLN A 53 -0.95 -1.03 0.19
N LEU A 54 -1.53 -0.04 0.89
CA LEU A 54 -1.41 1.37 0.53
C LEU A 54 0.05 1.83 0.52
N LYS A 55 0.81 1.51 1.57
CA LYS A 55 2.24 1.81 1.65
C LYS A 55 3.04 1.15 0.52
N ALA A 56 2.72 -0.09 0.15
CA ALA A 56 3.40 -0.78 -0.95
C ALA A 56 3.11 -0.11 -2.30
N ALA A 57 1.85 0.27 -2.56
CA ALA A 57 1.46 0.96 -3.78
C ALA A 57 2.09 2.35 -3.90
N LEU A 58 2.21 3.08 -2.79
CA LEU A 58 2.92 4.38 -2.77
C LEU A 58 4.43 4.21 -3.03
N LYS A 59 5.05 3.17 -2.47
CA LYS A 59 6.47 2.88 -2.74
C LYS A 59 6.76 2.56 -4.21
N ALA A 60 5.79 1.99 -4.93
CA ALA A 60 5.93 1.72 -6.36
C ALA A 60 5.95 3.01 -7.22
N HIS A 61 5.49 4.14 -6.68
CA HIS A 61 5.40 5.43 -7.38
C HIS A 61 6.50 6.43 -6.97
N LEU A 62 7.69 5.92 -6.59
CA LEU A 62 8.77 6.66 -5.90
C LEU A 62 9.44 7.82 -6.69
N GLY A 63 8.85 8.30 -7.80
CA GLY A 63 9.41 9.35 -8.64
C GLY A 63 8.40 10.40 -9.14
N SER A 64 7.13 10.35 -8.72
CA SER A 64 6.10 11.33 -9.07
C SER A 64 5.61 12.08 -7.82
N GLU A 65 4.98 13.25 -8.00
CA GLU A 65 4.40 14.05 -6.92
C GLU A 65 3.53 13.14 -6.03
N TRP A 66 3.97 12.91 -4.79
CA TRP A 66 3.37 11.91 -3.89
C TRP A 66 1.86 12.14 -3.66
N ARG A 67 1.39 13.39 -3.80
CA ARG A 67 -0.02 13.79 -3.70
C ARG A 67 -0.86 13.19 -4.82
N GLU A 68 -0.38 13.29 -6.05
CA GLU A 68 -1.07 12.75 -7.23
C GLU A 68 -1.05 11.22 -7.20
N ALA A 69 0.11 10.63 -6.86
CA ALA A 69 0.23 9.19 -6.66
C ALA A 69 -0.72 8.68 -5.57
N LEU A 70 -0.87 9.40 -4.45
CA LEU A 70 -1.80 9.04 -3.38
C LEU A 70 -3.25 9.06 -3.86
N LEU A 71 -3.67 10.12 -4.55
CA LEU A 71 -5.02 10.23 -5.09
C LEU A 71 -5.32 9.09 -6.07
N LEU A 72 -4.38 8.79 -6.98
CA LEU A 72 -4.51 7.70 -7.94
C LEU A 72 -4.60 6.32 -7.27
N VAL A 73 -3.74 6.05 -6.29
CA VAL A 73 -3.74 4.77 -5.56
C VAL A 73 -5.03 4.59 -4.75
N LEU A 74 -5.52 5.64 -4.09
CA LEU A 74 -6.79 5.59 -3.36
C LEU A 74 -7.98 5.39 -4.29
N MET A 75 -7.98 6.05 -5.44
CA MET A 75 -9.00 5.90 -6.46
C MET A 75 -9.02 4.49 -7.04
N GLY A 76 -7.83 3.93 -7.33
CA GLY A 76 -7.67 2.54 -7.73
C GLY A 76 -8.24 1.59 -6.69
N ASN A 77 -7.89 1.74 -5.42
CA ASN A 77 -8.41 0.89 -4.35
C ASN A 77 -9.94 0.94 -4.20
N ARG A 78 -10.55 2.11 -4.43
CA ARG A 78 -12.00 2.28 -4.39
C ARG A 78 -12.73 1.64 -5.57
N ASN A 79 -12.07 1.57 -6.73
CA ASN A 79 -12.62 0.97 -7.96
C ASN A 79 -12.22 -0.49 -8.18
N THR A 80 -11.22 -1.02 -7.47
CA THR A 80 -10.86 -2.42 -7.56
C THR A 80 -11.95 -3.30 -6.96
N ILE A 81 -12.44 -4.26 -7.74
CA ILE A 81 -13.36 -5.30 -7.28
C ILE A 81 -12.61 -6.15 -6.23
N LYS A 82 -13.11 -6.16 -5.01
CA LYS A 82 -12.60 -7.08 -3.98
C LYS A 82 -13.22 -8.45 -4.20
N ALA A 83 -12.39 -9.49 -4.31
CA ALA A 83 -12.85 -10.86 -4.51
C ALA A 83 -13.86 -11.30 -3.44
N ASP A 84 -13.67 -10.87 -2.19
CA ASP A 84 -14.55 -11.20 -1.07
C ASP A 84 -15.97 -10.61 -1.19
N LEU A 85 -16.12 -9.45 -1.86
CA LEU A 85 -17.40 -8.74 -1.96
C LEU A 85 -18.00 -8.77 -3.38
N HIS A 86 -17.25 -9.26 -4.37
CA HIS A 86 -17.57 -9.23 -5.81
C HIS A 86 -18.02 -7.85 -6.34
N THR A 87 -17.81 -6.79 -5.57
CA THR A 87 -18.29 -5.44 -5.82
C THR A 87 -17.18 -4.44 -5.48
N PRO A 88 -17.06 -3.33 -6.23
CA PRO A 88 -16.09 -2.30 -5.93
C PRO A 88 -16.52 -1.51 -4.68
N PRO A 89 -15.58 -1.17 -3.76
CA PRO A 89 -15.89 -0.39 -2.55
C PRO A 89 -16.62 0.93 -2.82
N ALA A 90 -16.35 1.58 -3.95
CA ALA A 90 -17.05 2.78 -4.38
C ALA A 90 -18.56 2.56 -4.56
N ALA A 91 -18.95 1.46 -5.20
CA ALA A 91 -20.35 1.12 -5.40
C ALA A 91 -21.07 0.81 -4.08
N LEU A 92 -20.37 0.21 -3.12
CA LEU A 92 -20.93 -0.06 -1.80
C LEU A 92 -21.10 1.21 -0.96
N ALA A 93 -20.16 2.16 -1.05
CA ALA A 93 -20.19 3.37 -0.25
C ALA A 93 -21.07 4.48 -0.84
N LEU A 94 -21.11 4.60 -2.17
CA LEU A 94 -21.77 5.70 -2.88
C LEU A 94 -22.98 5.25 -3.71
N GLY A 95 -23.24 3.94 -3.80
CA GLY A 95 -24.33 3.38 -4.62
C GLY A 95 -24.02 3.32 -6.12
N HIS A 96 -22.87 3.81 -6.58
CA HIS A 96 -22.44 3.78 -7.98
C HIS A 96 -20.92 3.59 -8.10
N THR A 97 -20.46 3.14 -9.27
CA THR A 97 -19.02 3.03 -9.59
C THR A 97 -18.41 4.41 -9.81
N LEU A 98 -17.17 4.63 -9.37
CA LEU A 98 -16.45 5.88 -9.65
C LEU A 98 -15.79 5.77 -11.03
N HIS A 99 -16.11 6.69 -11.92
CA HIS A 99 -15.43 6.78 -13.21
C HIS A 99 -14.01 7.32 -13.02
N LEU A 100 -13.02 6.64 -13.62
CA LEU A 100 -11.64 7.09 -13.57
C LEU A 100 -11.43 8.24 -14.57
N PRO A 101 -10.53 9.21 -14.29
CA PRO A 101 -10.15 10.24 -15.26
C PRO A 101 -9.75 9.67 -16.63
N GLY A 102 -9.17 8.47 -16.68
CA GLY A 102 -8.82 7.78 -17.93
C GLY A 102 -9.99 7.24 -18.75
N GLU A 103 -11.18 7.07 -18.16
CA GLU A 103 -12.40 6.68 -18.88
C GLU A 103 -13.04 7.86 -19.61
N PHE A 104 -12.84 9.09 -19.10
CA PHE A 104 -13.36 10.31 -19.70
C PHE A 104 -12.52 10.79 -20.90
N VAL A 105 -11.29 10.29 -21.02
CA VAL A 105 -10.43 10.55 -22.18
C VAL A 105 -10.87 9.59 -23.28
N SER A 106 -11.40 10.12 -24.40
CA SER A 106 -11.74 9.29 -25.56
C SER A 106 -10.56 8.36 -25.90
N PRO A 107 -10.80 7.08 -26.18
CA PRO A 107 -9.73 6.14 -26.50
C PRO A 107 -8.92 6.74 -27.64
N LYS A 108 -7.66 7.06 -27.34
CA LYS A 108 -6.70 7.53 -28.34
C LYS A 108 -6.73 6.47 -29.45
N PRO A 109 -6.93 6.83 -30.74
CA PRO A 109 -6.99 5.85 -31.80
C PRO A 109 -5.76 4.96 -31.65
N GLN A 110 -6.00 3.66 -31.45
CA GLN A 110 -4.91 2.73 -31.22
C GLN A 110 -3.98 2.84 -32.41
N ARG A 111 -2.79 3.41 -32.20
CA ARG A 111 -1.72 3.32 -33.20
C ARG A 111 -1.65 1.85 -33.55
N SER A 112 -1.81 1.52 -34.83
CA SER A 112 -1.68 0.16 -35.35
C SER A 112 -0.40 -0.44 -34.78
N PHE A 113 -0.53 -1.25 -33.73
CA PHE A 113 0.62 -1.75 -33.01
C PHE A 113 1.16 -2.91 -33.84
N ASN A 114 2.29 -2.69 -34.50
CA ASN A 114 2.90 -3.71 -35.34
C ASN A 114 3.65 -4.69 -34.43
N TYR A 115 3.02 -5.84 -34.17
CA TYR A 115 3.59 -6.92 -33.36
C TYR A 115 4.94 -7.40 -33.88
N THR A 116 5.16 -7.32 -35.20
CA THR A 116 6.40 -7.73 -35.85
C THR A 116 7.55 -6.78 -35.53
N ASP A 117 7.30 -5.45 -35.55
CA ASP A 117 8.28 -4.43 -35.16
C ASP A 117 8.64 -4.54 -33.67
N PHE A 118 7.64 -4.79 -32.81
CA PHE A 118 7.89 -5.03 -31.38
C PHE A 118 8.71 -6.30 -31.14
N ALA A 119 8.37 -7.41 -31.80
CA ALA A 119 9.11 -8.67 -31.68
C ALA A 119 10.56 -8.54 -32.15
N GLN A 120 10.80 -7.80 -33.23
CA GLN A 120 12.15 -7.51 -33.72
C GLN A 120 12.94 -6.66 -32.73
N ARG A 121 12.36 -5.59 -32.18
CA ARG A 121 13.01 -4.76 -31.15
C ARG A 121 13.31 -5.55 -29.89
N LEU A 122 12.39 -6.41 -29.45
CA LEU A 122 12.58 -7.26 -28.27
C LEU A 122 13.69 -8.29 -28.51
N ALA A 123 13.71 -8.92 -29.69
CA ALA A 123 14.74 -9.88 -30.05
C ALA A 123 16.13 -9.22 -30.11
N LEU A 124 16.23 -8.02 -30.69
CA LEU A 124 17.46 -7.23 -30.70
C LEU A 124 17.91 -6.89 -29.28
N HIS A 125 16.99 -6.45 -28.42
CA HIS A 125 17.32 -6.09 -27.04
C HIS A 125 17.75 -7.29 -26.20
N MET A 126 17.07 -8.44 -26.36
CA MET A 126 17.47 -9.70 -25.70
C MET A 126 18.81 -10.23 -26.22
N CYS A 127 19.17 -9.91 -27.47
CA CYS A 127 20.47 -10.21 -28.03
C CYS A 127 21.56 -9.26 -27.51
N GLU A 128 21.23 -8.02 -27.15
CA GLU A 128 22.19 -7.13 -26.47
C GLU A 128 22.42 -7.55 -25.01
N VAL A 129 21.38 -8.03 -24.33
CA VAL A 129 21.45 -8.49 -22.93
C VAL A 129 21.90 -9.95 -22.88
N HIS A 130 23.14 -10.23 -23.30
CA HIS A 130 23.71 -11.58 -23.14
C HIS A 130 23.84 -11.97 -21.66
N ALA A 131 23.61 -13.26 -21.40
CA ALA A 131 23.60 -13.87 -20.08
C ALA A 131 24.87 -13.56 -19.28
N ALA A 132 24.70 -12.88 -18.13
CA ALA A 132 25.77 -12.74 -17.15
C ALA A 132 26.26 -14.13 -16.74
N THR A 133 27.53 -14.44 -17.04
CA THR A 133 28.20 -15.69 -16.66
C THR A 133 27.94 -15.95 -15.18
N THR A 134 27.15 -17.01 -14.91
CA THR A 134 26.92 -17.46 -13.55
C THR A 134 28.25 -17.93 -12.97
N ARG A 135 28.65 -17.28 -11.87
CA ARG A 135 29.89 -17.54 -11.13
C ARG A 135 30.04 -19.04 -10.83
N GLN A 136 31.09 -19.67 -11.36
CA GLN A 136 31.41 -21.06 -11.05
C GLN A 136 31.75 -21.21 -9.56
N LYS A 137 31.10 -22.15 -8.88
CA LYS A 137 31.48 -22.57 -7.52
C LYS A 137 32.73 -23.44 -7.64
N THR A 138 33.86 -22.92 -7.20
CA THR A 138 35.05 -23.74 -6.94
C THR A 138 34.76 -24.65 -5.75
N VAL A 139 34.63 -25.94 -6.02
CA VAL A 139 34.65 -27.00 -4.99
C VAL A 139 36.11 -27.33 -4.75
N THR A 140 36.64 -26.93 -3.59
CA THR A 140 37.97 -27.36 -3.14
C THR A 140 37.79 -28.65 -2.34
N VAL A 141 38.45 -29.71 -2.79
CA VAL A 141 38.60 -31.01 -2.12
C VAL A 141 39.65 -30.90 -1.02
#